data_AF-A0A3D4YPF0-F1
#
_entry.id   AF-A0A3D4YPF0-F1
#
_cell.length_a   1.000
_cell.length_b   1.000
_cell.length_c   1.000
_cell.angle_alpha   90.00
_cell.angle_beta   90.00
_cell.angle_gamma   90.00
#
_symmetry.space_group_name_H-M   'P 1'
#
loop_
_entity.id
_entity.type
_entity.pdbx_description
1 polymer ?
#
loop_
_entity_poly.entity_id
_entity_poly.type
_entity_poly.pdbx_seq_one_letter_code
_entity_poly.pdbx_strand_id
1 'polypeptide(L)'
;MDPAAGCTPARGTARFRQSVRDHLATGGRPNARIERRAGQRALEFATSKRQVRKVESPRLRQLMLETIAAAREREHEFLALCDDSPPREPGLWTVKDHLAHVAAWRINVAQLLDAGRTGTEAPRTDEDVKASNARVYAANKDKTAGLVKSNARAAYDRLEATIAACSDEDLLKPHPRPRSSGVALWADGPGSA
;
A
#
# COMPACT_ATOMS: atom_id res chain seq x y z
N MET A 1 27.00 4.19 -21.61
CA MET A 1 25.83 3.46 -22.13
C MET A 1 25.32 2.60 -20.98
N ASP A 2 24.28 3.06 -20.30
CA ASP A 2 23.68 2.37 -19.14
C ASP A 2 22.61 1.38 -19.60
N PRO A 3 22.61 0.11 -19.14
CA PRO A 3 21.45 -0.75 -19.25
C PRO A 3 20.48 -0.51 -18.08
N ALA A 4 19.25 -0.15 -18.42
CA ALA A 4 18.13 0.00 -17.51
C ALA A 4 17.73 -1.35 -16.89
N ALA A 5 17.71 -1.43 -15.56
CA ALA A 5 17.10 -2.53 -14.82
C ALA A 5 15.56 -2.46 -14.96
N GLY A 6 14.97 -3.48 -15.58
CA GLY A 6 13.52 -3.65 -15.73
C GLY A 6 13.07 -4.94 -15.03
N CYS A 7 11.97 -4.85 -14.27
CA CYS A 7 11.33 -6.00 -13.64
C CYS A 7 10.03 -6.32 -14.41
N THR A 8 9.90 -7.54 -14.95
CA THR A 8 8.76 -7.98 -15.77
C THR A 8 7.97 -9.07 -15.04
N PRO A 9 6.64 -8.99 -14.90
CA PRO A 9 5.83 -10.08 -14.33
C PRO A 9 5.26 -11.05 -15.40
N ALA A 10 5.16 -12.31 -14.99
CA ALA A 10 4.78 -13.46 -15.81
C ALA A 10 3.26 -13.55 -16.10
N ARG A 11 2.93 -14.03 -17.30
CA ARG A 11 1.57 -14.26 -17.84
C ARG A 11 0.92 -15.51 -17.25
N GLY A 12 -0.37 -15.45 -16.90
CA GLY A 12 -1.17 -16.67 -16.80
C GLY A 12 -2.55 -16.56 -16.16
N THR A 13 -3.58 -16.12 -16.89
CA THR A 13 -4.99 -16.47 -16.58
C THR A 13 -5.86 -16.37 -17.83
N ALA A 14 -5.89 -17.41 -18.67
CA ALA A 14 -6.76 -17.49 -19.85
C ALA A 14 -7.62 -18.77 -19.92
N ARG A 15 -7.85 -19.47 -18.81
CA ARG A 15 -8.55 -20.78 -18.83
C ARG A 15 -9.68 -20.97 -17.80
N PHE A 16 -10.38 -19.90 -17.42
CA PHE A 16 -11.56 -20.03 -16.55
C PHE A 16 -12.89 -19.56 -17.18
N ARG A 17 -12.87 -19.02 -18.40
CA ARG A 17 -14.08 -18.43 -19.04
C ARG A 17 -14.91 -19.37 -19.92
N GLN A 18 -14.61 -20.67 -19.98
CA GLN A 18 -15.33 -21.60 -20.87
C GLN A 18 -16.39 -22.49 -20.18
N SER A 19 -16.36 -22.67 -18.85
CA SER A 19 -17.23 -23.66 -18.18
C SER A 19 -18.65 -23.19 -17.83
N VAL A 20 -18.95 -21.90 -17.94
CA VAL A 20 -20.26 -21.35 -17.48
C VAL A 20 -21.27 -21.22 -18.63
N ARG A 21 -20.85 -21.43 -19.88
CA ARG A 21 -21.72 -21.27 -21.05
C ARG A 21 -22.53 -22.53 -21.41
N ASP A 22 -22.16 -23.70 -20.90
CA ASP A 22 -22.74 -24.98 -21.33
C ASP A 22 -23.85 -25.52 -20.41
N HIS A 23 -24.21 -24.81 -19.33
CA HIS A 23 -25.20 -25.28 -18.34
C HIS A 23 -26.61 -24.67 -18.47
N LEU A 24 -26.86 -23.85 -19.50
CA LEU A 24 -28.17 -23.19 -19.72
C LEU A 24 -29.02 -23.81 -20.85
N ALA A 25 -28.70 -25.03 -21.30
CA ALA A 25 -29.36 -25.64 -22.46
C ALA A 25 -30.39 -26.76 -22.16
N THR A 26 -30.64 -27.14 -20.91
CA THR A 26 -31.58 -28.23 -20.61
C THR A 26 -32.66 -27.80 -19.60
N GLY A 27 -33.73 -27.24 -20.16
CA GLY A 27 -34.90 -26.77 -19.41
C GLY A 27 -35.69 -27.88 -18.72
N GLY A 28 -35.49 -28.03 -17.40
CA GLY A 28 -36.36 -28.81 -16.52
C GLY A 28 -37.04 -27.92 -15.48
N ARG A 29 -38.39 -27.89 -15.45
CA ARG A 29 -39.17 -27.15 -14.45
C ARG A 29 -39.10 -27.86 -13.07
N PRO A 30 -38.74 -27.19 -11.97
CA PRO A 30 -38.71 -27.82 -10.65
C PRO A 30 -40.03 -27.70 -9.86
N ASN A 31 -40.21 -28.70 -8.98
CA ASN A 31 -41.40 -29.02 -8.19
C ASN A 31 -41.67 -28.03 -7.02
N ALA A 32 -42.93 -27.63 -6.83
CA ALA A 32 -43.41 -26.63 -5.83
C ALA A 32 -43.17 -26.98 -4.34
N ARG A 33 -42.68 -28.18 -4.03
CA ARG A 33 -42.34 -28.60 -2.65
C ARG A 33 -40.93 -28.17 -2.23
N ILE A 34 -40.04 -27.89 -3.19
CA ILE A 34 -38.69 -27.36 -2.94
C ILE A 34 -38.75 -25.86 -2.58
N GLU A 35 -39.70 -25.12 -3.18
CA GLU A 35 -39.84 -23.67 -2.99
C GLU A 35 -40.14 -23.27 -1.54
N ARG A 36 -40.88 -24.09 -0.77
CA ARG A 36 -41.18 -23.78 0.63
C ARG A 36 -39.98 -23.93 1.58
N ARG A 37 -39.10 -24.92 1.36
CA ARG A 37 -37.84 -25.05 2.12
C ARG A 37 -36.79 -24.02 1.67
N ALA A 38 -36.80 -23.64 0.39
CA ALA A 38 -35.97 -22.55 -0.11
C ALA A 38 -36.41 -21.18 0.43
N GLY A 39 -37.71 -20.95 0.60
CA GLY A 39 -38.27 -19.71 1.17
C GLY A 39 -37.93 -19.50 2.64
N GLN A 40 -37.96 -20.56 3.46
CA GLN A 40 -37.55 -20.47 4.88
C GLN A 40 -36.03 -20.29 5.04
N ARG A 41 -35.21 -20.98 4.23
CA ARG A 41 -33.77 -20.71 4.18
C ARG A 41 -33.45 -19.34 3.61
N ALA A 42 -34.23 -18.82 2.66
CA ALA A 42 -34.05 -17.48 2.13
C ALA A 42 -34.44 -16.40 3.15
N LEU A 43 -35.38 -16.66 4.06
CA LEU A 43 -35.69 -15.75 5.16
C LEU A 43 -34.59 -15.76 6.24
N GLU A 44 -34.04 -16.93 6.60
CA GLU A 44 -32.87 -17.03 7.50
C GLU A 44 -31.59 -16.47 6.86
N PHE A 45 -31.43 -16.60 5.54
CA PHE A 45 -30.36 -15.95 4.80
C PHE A 45 -30.62 -14.45 4.58
N ALA A 46 -31.87 -14.00 4.59
CA ALA A 46 -32.24 -12.59 4.49
C ALA A 46 -32.11 -11.85 5.84
N THR A 47 -32.34 -12.54 6.97
CA THR A 47 -31.95 -12.03 8.29
C THR A 47 -30.44 -12.08 8.51
N SER A 48 -29.72 -13.00 7.85
CA SER A 48 -28.25 -13.00 7.75
C SER A 48 -27.71 -11.89 6.83
N LYS A 49 -28.41 -11.55 5.74
CA LYS A 49 -28.09 -10.42 4.85
C LYS A 49 -28.39 -9.04 5.43
N ARG A 50 -28.87 -8.97 6.69
CA ARG A 50 -29.00 -7.73 7.49
C ARG A 50 -27.93 -7.59 8.56
N GLN A 51 -26.84 -8.34 8.43
CA GLN A 51 -25.53 -7.99 8.98
C GLN A 51 -24.52 -7.92 7.84
N VAL A 52 -24.74 -7.01 6.90
CA VAL A 52 -23.59 -6.17 6.55
C VAL A 52 -23.20 -5.56 7.89
N ARG A 53 -22.23 -6.15 8.57
CA ARG A 53 -21.48 -5.41 9.58
C ARG A 53 -21.05 -4.17 8.84
N LYS A 54 -21.77 -3.08 9.06
CA LYS A 54 -21.22 -1.75 8.94
C LYS A 54 -19.88 -1.92 9.63
N VAL A 55 -18.80 -1.95 8.87
CA VAL A 55 -17.50 -1.82 9.50
C VAL A 55 -17.60 -0.40 10.03
N GLU A 56 -18.11 -0.28 11.25
CA GLU A 56 -17.62 0.74 12.14
C GLU A 56 -16.13 0.47 12.10
N SER A 57 -15.39 1.28 11.36
CA SER A 57 -13.93 1.23 11.38
C SER A 57 -13.42 2.24 12.41
N PRO A 58 -13.77 2.24 13.72
CA PRO A 58 -12.96 2.93 14.70
C PRO A 58 -11.81 1.99 15.03
N ARG A 59 -10.69 2.12 14.30
CA ARG A 59 -9.37 1.51 14.54
C ARG A 59 -8.43 1.58 13.32
N LEU A 60 -8.77 2.24 12.22
CA LEU A 60 -7.87 2.26 11.05
C LEU A 60 -6.53 2.93 11.38
N ARG A 61 -6.58 4.11 12.02
CA ARG A 61 -5.39 4.78 12.55
C ARG A 61 -4.59 3.88 13.48
N GLN A 62 -5.28 3.21 14.41
CA GLN A 62 -4.64 2.33 15.39
C GLN A 62 -3.92 1.17 14.71
N LEU A 63 -4.57 0.53 13.73
CA LEU A 63 -3.98 -0.54 12.92
C LEU A 63 -2.77 -0.04 12.13
N MET A 64 -2.83 1.16 11.56
CA MET A 64 -1.69 1.76 10.87
C MET A 64 -0.52 2.01 11.81
N LEU A 65 -0.77 2.57 13.00
CA LEU A 65 0.27 2.78 14.02
C LEU A 65 0.91 1.45 14.45
N GLU A 66 0.11 0.41 14.70
CA GLU A 66 0.61 -0.93 15.02
C GLU A 66 1.45 -1.52 13.88
N THR A 67 1.01 -1.32 12.63
CA THR A 67 1.74 -1.78 11.44
C THR A 67 3.08 -1.05 11.29
N ILE A 68 3.11 0.26 11.50
CA ILE A 68 4.32 1.08 11.43
C ILE A 68 5.29 0.70 12.55
N ALA A 69 4.82 0.51 13.78
CA ALA A 69 5.64 0.03 14.89
C ALA A 69 6.27 -1.34 14.58
N ALA A 70 5.48 -2.30 14.09
CA ALA A 70 5.99 -3.61 13.70
C ALA A 70 7.00 -3.53 12.53
N ALA A 71 6.80 -2.60 11.59
CA ALA A 71 7.76 -2.36 10.52
C ALA A 71 9.06 -1.74 11.02
N ARG A 72 9.00 -0.83 12.00
CA ARG A 72 10.16 -0.18 12.63
C ARG A 72 11.05 -1.21 13.33
N GLU A 73 10.45 -2.15 14.06
CA GLU A 73 11.17 -3.26 14.68
C GLU A 73 11.90 -4.13 13.64
N ARG A 74 11.24 -4.46 12.52
CA ARG A 74 11.88 -5.23 11.43
C ARG A 74 13.02 -4.46 10.76
N GLU A 75 12.94 -3.14 10.65
CA GLU A 75 14.02 -2.34 10.05
C GLU A 75 15.31 -2.35 10.89
N HIS A 76 15.27 -2.77 12.16
CA HIS A 76 16.47 -2.89 12.99
C HIS A 76 17.56 -3.76 12.33
N GLU A 77 17.19 -4.84 11.64
CA GLU A 77 18.14 -5.68 10.89
C GLU A 77 18.82 -4.88 9.77
N PHE A 78 18.07 -4.02 9.08
CA PHE A 78 18.57 -3.16 8.02
C PHE A 78 19.50 -2.06 8.55
N LEU A 79 19.17 -1.50 9.72
CA LEU A 79 20.02 -0.54 10.43
C LEU A 79 21.35 -1.17 10.86
N ALA A 80 21.38 -2.44 11.23
CA ALA A 80 22.60 -3.15 11.60
C ALA A 80 23.53 -3.35 10.39
N LEU A 81 22.97 -3.63 9.22
CA LEU A 81 23.73 -3.85 7.97
C LEU A 81 24.15 -2.57 7.25
N CYS A 82 23.56 -1.42 7.60
CA CYS A 82 23.89 -0.14 6.97
C CYS A 82 25.25 0.38 7.46
N ASP A 83 26.21 0.49 6.55
CA ASP A 83 27.54 1.06 6.79
C ASP A 83 27.96 1.99 5.63
N ASP A 84 29.21 2.45 5.66
CA ASP A 84 29.79 3.33 4.63
C ASP A 84 30.60 2.56 3.57
N SER A 85 30.45 1.23 3.52
CA SER A 85 31.12 0.42 2.51
C SER A 85 30.59 0.75 1.11
N PRO A 86 31.46 0.75 0.08
CA PRO A 86 31.03 0.97 -1.30
C PRO A 86 30.13 -0.19 -1.79
N PRO A 87 29.36 0.01 -2.88
CA PRO A 87 28.57 -1.07 -3.46
C PRO A 87 29.47 -2.21 -3.93
N ARG A 88 28.96 -3.45 -3.80
CA ARG A 88 29.69 -4.66 -4.18
C ARG A 88 30.04 -4.68 -5.67
N GLU A 89 29.21 -4.07 -6.50
CA GLU A 89 29.39 -3.95 -7.94
C GLU A 89 28.98 -2.53 -8.38
N PRO A 90 29.65 -1.95 -9.40
CA PRO A 90 29.25 -0.68 -9.97
C PRO A 90 27.78 -0.69 -10.43
N GLY A 91 27.04 0.37 -10.07
CA GLY A 91 25.64 0.53 -10.46
C GLY A 91 24.62 -0.10 -9.51
N LEU A 92 25.05 -0.86 -8.50
CA LEU A 92 24.16 -1.39 -7.47
C LEU A 92 23.97 -0.41 -6.31
N TRP A 93 22.80 -0.44 -5.69
CA TRP A 93 22.51 0.28 -4.46
C TRP A 93 23.09 -0.46 -3.24
N THR A 94 23.70 0.28 -2.33
CA THR A 94 24.11 -0.20 -1.01
C THR A 94 22.91 -0.34 -0.07
N VAL A 95 23.08 -0.98 1.09
CA VAL A 95 22.04 -0.98 2.15
C VAL A 95 21.73 0.45 2.60
N LYS A 96 22.74 1.33 2.64
CA LYS A 96 22.60 2.75 2.94
C LYS A 96 21.67 3.45 1.93
N ASP A 97 21.82 3.17 0.64
CA ASP A 97 20.98 3.74 -0.41
C ASP A 97 19.52 3.27 -0.28
N HIS A 98 19.31 1.99 -0.03
CA HIS A 98 17.97 1.45 0.20
C HIS A 98 17.31 2.07 1.45
N LEU A 99 18.06 2.20 2.55
CA LEU A 99 17.54 2.80 3.78
C LEU A 99 17.16 4.27 3.57
N ALA A 100 18.02 5.04 2.88
CA ALA A 100 17.74 6.42 2.51
C ALA A 100 16.50 6.53 1.60
N HIS A 101 16.36 5.59 0.66
CA HIS A 101 15.21 5.52 -0.24
C HIS A 101 13.90 5.29 0.50
N VAL A 102 13.83 4.29 1.38
CA VAL A 102 12.61 4.00 2.14
C VAL A 102 12.30 5.15 3.11
N ALA A 103 13.30 5.78 3.72
CA ALA A 103 13.11 6.97 4.55
C ALA A 103 12.47 8.13 3.76
N ALA A 104 12.92 8.38 2.53
CA ALA A 104 12.32 9.42 1.67
C ALA A 104 10.85 9.12 1.33
N TRP A 105 10.51 7.84 1.09
CA TRP A 105 9.13 7.43 0.87
C TRP A 105 8.24 7.64 2.10
N ARG A 106 8.73 7.31 3.30
CA ARG A 106 8.00 7.58 4.55
C ARG A 106 7.68 9.07 4.71
N ILE A 107 8.65 9.93 4.40
CA ILE A 107 8.43 11.38 4.41
C ILE A 107 7.37 11.81 3.39
N ASN A 108 7.40 11.24 2.17
CA ASN A 108 6.39 11.56 1.17
C ASN A 108 4.98 11.13 1.61
N VAL A 109 4.84 9.93 2.17
CA VAL A 109 3.57 9.45 2.73
C VAL A 109 3.11 10.35 3.86
N ALA A 110 3.99 10.74 4.79
CA ALA A 110 3.64 11.67 5.86
C ALA A 110 3.15 13.02 5.30
N GLN A 111 3.80 13.58 4.29
CA GLN A 111 3.34 14.82 3.64
C GLN A 111 1.98 14.65 2.96
N LEU A 112 1.74 13.50 2.33
CA LEU A 112 0.47 13.17 1.68
C LEU A 112 -0.68 13.05 2.70
N LEU A 113 -0.44 12.33 3.80
CA LEU A 113 -1.40 12.17 4.89
C LEU A 113 -1.75 13.52 5.52
N ASP A 114 -0.73 14.35 5.77
CA ASP A 114 -0.93 15.68 6.31
C ASP A 114 -1.78 16.55 5.38
N ALA A 115 -1.48 16.54 4.07
CA ALA A 115 -2.26 17.28 3.08
C ALA A 115 -3.72 16.80 3.01
N GLY A 116 -3.96 15.49 3.06
CA GLY A 116 -5.32 14.93 3.10
C GLY A 116 -6.08 15.33 4.37
N ARG A 117 -5.39 15.38 5.51
CA ARG A 117 -5.95 15.82 6.80
C ARG A 117 -6.29 17.32 6.78
N THR A 118 -5.39 18.18 6.32
CA THR A 118 -5.55 19.64 6.35
C THR A 118 -6.27 20.22 5.14
N GLY A 119 -6.50 19.43 4.09
CA GLY A 119 -7.08 19.90 2.83
C GLY A 119 -6.15 20.82 2.03
N THR A 120 -4.84 20.73 2.27
CA THR A 120 -3.83 21.50 1.52
C THR A 120 -3.42 20.74 0.24
N GLU A 121 -2.69 21.42 -0.65
CA GLU A 121 -2.17 20.77 -1.85
C GLU A 121 -1.19 19.64 -1.48
N ALA A 122 -1.44 18.44 -2.02
CA ALA A 122 -0.55 17.31 -1.84
C ALA A 122 0.81 17.58 -2.51
N PRO A 123 1.92 17.07 -1.93
CA PRO A 123 3.23 17.21 -2.55
C PRO A 123 3.23 16.59 -3.95
N ARG A 124 3.78 17.32 -4.94
CA ARG A 124 3.99 16.77 -6.27
C ARG A 124 4.99 15.61 -6.19
N THR A 125 4.55 14.43 -6.59
CA THR A 125 5.44 13.31 -6.87
C THR A 125 5.69 13.25 -8.36
N ASP A 126 6.92 12.92 -8.76
CA ASP A 126 7.17 12.57 -10.16
C ASP A 126 6.28 11.39 -10.54
N GLU A 127 5.67 11.47 -11.72
CA GLU A 127 5.03 10.33 -12.35
C GLU A 127 6.09 9.28 -12.77
N ASP A 128 7.30 9.74 -13.06
CA ASP A 128 8.45 8.88 -13.33
C ASP A 128 9.13 8.43 -12.03
N VAL A 129 8.80 7.20 -11.61
CA VAL A 129 9.42 6.52 -10.47
C VAL A 129 10.95 6.44 -10.60
N LYS A 130 11.49 6.29 -11.82
CA LYS A 130 12.94 6.22 -12.03
C LYS A 130 13.59 7.58 -11.75
N ALA A 131 13.00 8.67 -12.23
CA ALA A 131 13.48 10.02 -11.95
C ALA A 131 13.44 10.33 -10.45
N SER A 132 12.35 9.96 -9.77
CA SER A 132 12.23 10.10 -8.31
C SER A 132 13.34 9.34 -7.58
N ASN A 133 13.54 8.05 -7.91
CA ASN A 133 14.57 7.22 -7.30
C ASN A 133 15.97 7.79 -7.53
N ALA A 134 16.27 8.28 -8.73
CA ALA A 134 17.55 8.90 -9.06
C ALA A 134 17.80 10.17 -8.23
N ARG A 135 16.78 11.01 -8.01
CA ARG A 135 16.91 12.20 -7.15
C ARG A 135 17.15 11.83 -5.69
N VAL A 136 16.43 10.83 -5.18
CA VAL A 136 16.66 10.35 -3.80
C VAL A 136 18.07 9.79 -3.65
N TYR A 137 18.54 9.00 -4.61
CA TYR A 137 19.91 8.50 -4.61
C TYR A 137 20.94 9.65 -4.64
N ALA A 138 20.82 10.58 -5.59
CA ALA A 138 21.74 11.71 -5.72
C ALA A 138 21.81 12.57 -4.44
N ALA A 139 20.68 12.76 -3.75
CA ALA A 139 20.62 13.54 -2.51
C ALA A 139 21.20 12.81 -1.28
N ASN A 140 21.49 11.51 -1.36
CA ASN A 140 21.89 10.71 -0.20
C ASN A 140 23.20 9.94 -0.38
N LYS A 141 23.66 9.68 -1.62
CA LYS A 141 24.84 8.84 -1.90
C LYS A 141 26.11 9.26 -1.15
N ASP A 142 26.30 10.56 -0.92
CA ASP A 142 27.49 11.13 -0.27
C ASP A 142 27.32 11.31 1.26
N LYS A 143 26.16 10.96 1.82
CA LYS A 143 25.92 11.02 3.27
C LYS A 143 26.57 9.82 3.96
N THR A 144 26.98 10.02 5.21
CA THR A 144 27.46 8.93 6.06
C THR A 144 26.32 8.01 6.49
N ALA A 145 26.64 6.75 6.77
CA ALA A 145 25.69 5.77 7.29
C ALA A 145 25.05 6.25 8.59
N GLY A 146 25.82 6.90 9.46
CA GLY A 146 25.30 7.50 10.70
C GLY A 146 24.19 8.52 10.46
N LEU A 147 24.40 9.44 9.49
CA LEU A 147 23.39 10.43 9.12
C LEU A 147 22.17 9.78 8.46
N VAL A 148 22.37 8.80 7.56
CA VAL A 148 21.26 8.07 6.92
C VAL A 148 20.41 7.32 7.94
N LYS A 149 21.03 6.61 8.90
CA LYS A 149 20.31 5.97 10.02
C LYS A 149 19.53 6.97 10.86
N SER A 150 20.10 8.14 11.12
CA SER A 150 19.40 9.21 11.85
C SER A 150 18.19 9.73 11.10
N ASN A 151 18.34 9.95 9.78
CA ASN A 151 17.25 10.39 8.93
C ASN A 151 16.14 9.33 8.83
N ALA A 152 16.48 8.04 8.77
CA ALA A 152 15.52 6.95 8.75
C ALA A 152 14.67 6.89 10.03
N ARG A 153 15.31 7.05 11.21
CA ARG A 153 14.59 7.16 12.49
C ARG A 153 13.66 8.37 12.51
N ALA A 154 14.16 9.55 12.13
CA ALA A 154 13.34 10.76 12.07
C ALA A 154 12.16 10.65 11.09
N ALA A 155 12.32 9.89 10.00
CA ALA A 155 11.25 9.63 9.05
C ALA A 155 10.14 8.74 9.64
N TYR A 156 10.48 7.76 10.49
CA TYR A 156 9.50 7.02 11.28
C TYR A 156 8.76 7.93 12.25
N ASP A 157 9.50 8.71 13.05
CA ASP A 157 8.91 9.61 14.06
C ASP A 157 7.91 10.58 13.40
N ARG A 158 8.26 11.12 12.23
CA ARG A 158 7.37 11.98 11.45
C ARG A 158 6.14 11.24 10.93
N LEU A 159 6.31 10.05 10.35
CA LEU A 159 5.18 9.28 9.82
C LEU A 159 4.21 8.87 10.93
N GLU A 160 4.72 8.37 12.05
CA GLU A 160 3.93 8.02 13.24
C GLU A 160 3.18 9.22 13.78
N ALA A 161 3.85 10.37 13.95
CA ALA A 161 3.21 11.60 14.41
C ALA A 161 2.11 12.08 13.45
N THR A 162 2.32 11.99 12.15
CA THR A 162 1.29 12.34 11.17
C THR A 162 0.10 11.40 11.22
N ILE A 163 0.32 10.08 11.27
CA ILE A 163 -0.78 9.10 11.38
C ILE A 163 -1.56 9.33 12.67
N ALA A 164 -0.88 9.58 13.79
CA ALA A 164 -1.52 9.86 15.08
C ALA A 164 -2.40 11.13 15.04
N ALA A 165 -2.02 12.12 14.23
CA ALA A 165 -2.78 13.36 14.03
C ALA A 165 -4.02 13.19 13.14
N CYS A 166 -4.10 12.12 12.34
CA CYS A 166 -5.27 11.85 11.50
C CYS A 166 -6.44 11.28 12.33
N SER A 167 -7.66 11.56 11.88
CA SER A 167 -8.84 10.76 12.24
C SER A 167 -8.99 9.58 11.26
N ASP A 168 -9.82 8.60 11.62
CA ASP A 168 -10.16 7.51 10.67
C ASP A 168 -10.91 8.06 9.45
N GLU A 169 -11.65 9.16 9.59
CA GLU A 169 -12.30 9.86 8.46
C GLU A 169 -11.27 10.49 7.52
N ASP A 170 -10.22 11.13 8.06
CA ASP A 170 -9.14 11.68 7.24
C ASP A 170 -8.46 10.60 6.38
N LEU A 171 -8.22 9.43 6.97
CA LEU A 171 -7.57 8.31 6.31
C LEU A 171 -8.45 7.66 5.22
N LEU A 172 -9.77 7.83 5.31
CA LEU A 172 -10.75 7.34 4.32
C LEU A 172 -11.03 8.34 3.20
N LYS A 173 -10.49 9.57 3.27
CA LYS A 173 -10.62 10.55 2.19
C LYS A 173 -10.07 9.98 0.88
N PRO A 174 -10.61 10.41 -0.29
CA PRO A 174 -10.08 10.03 -1.58
C PRO A 174 -8.60 10.39 -1.70
N HIS A 175 -7.83 9.50 -2.29
CA HIS A 175 -6.42 9.76 -2.55
C HIS A 175 -6.27 10.94 -3.54
N PRO A 176 -5.43 11.95 -3.23
CA PRO A 176 -5.39 13.20 -4.01
C PRO A 176 -4.68 13.05 -5.36
N ARG A 177 -3.89 11.99 -5.57
CA ARG A 177 -3.23 11.74 -6.86
C ARG A 177 -4.19 11.08 -7.87
N PRO A 178 -4.26 11.58 -9.12
CA PRO A 178 -5.17 11.07 -10.15
C PRO A 178 -5.02 9.57 -10.45
N ARG A 179 -3.77 9.06 -10.48
CA ARG A 179 -3.47 7.63 -10.73
C ARG A 179 -4.04 6.67 -9.68
N SER A 180 -4.37 7.19 -8.49
CA SER A 180 -4.96 6.44 -7.39
C SER A 180 -6.40 6.91 -7.11
N SER A 181 -7.05 7.55 -8.08
CA SER A 181 -8.42 8.00 -7.93
C SER A 181 -9.34 6.82 -7.59
N GLY A 182 -10.23 7.02 -6.62
CA GLY A 182 -11.09 5.96 -6.09
C GLY A 182 -10.44 5.04 -5.05
N VAL A 183 -9.16 5.24 -4.73
CA VAL A 183 -8.47 4.57 -3.62
C VAL A 183 -8.50 5.47 -2.38
N ALA A 184 -8.62 4.87 -1.20
CA ALA A 184 -8.55 5.62 0.07
C ALA A 184 -7.11 6.08 0.34
N LEU A 185 -6.97 7.23 1.01
CA LEU A 185 -5.68 7.85 1.29
C LEU A 185 -4.68 6.91 2.00
N TRP A 186 -5.16 6.06 2.92
CA TRP A 186 -4.31 5.10 3.64
C TRP A 186 -3.68 4.01 2.78
N ALA A 187 -4.26 3.71 1.61
CA ALA A 187 -3.87 2.57 0.77
C ALA A 187 -2.75 2.90 -0.24
N ASP A 188 -2.04 4.01 -0.06
CA ASP A 188 -0.82 4.30 -0.81
C ASP A 188 0.32 3.39 -0.32
N GLY A 189 0.59 2.32 -1.06
CA GLY A 189 1.68 1.37 -0.80
C GLY A 189 2.60 1.22 -2.01
N PRO A 190 3.87 0.80 -1.83
CA PRO A 190 4.75 0.49 -2.94
C PRO A 190 4.20 -0.75 -3.67
N GLY A 191 3.82 -0.59 -4.94
CA GLY A 191 3.37 -1.70 -5.80
C GLY A 191 2.00 -1.56 -6.46
N SER A 192 1.35 -0.39 -6.43
CA SER A 192 0.11 -0.15 -7.19
C SER A 192 0.34 0.29 -8.65
N ALA A 193 1.40 -0.23 -9.29
CA ALA A 193 1.69 -0.06 -10.72
C ALA A 193 2.04 -1.42 -11.35
#